data_AF-A0A3D4P6A5-F1
#
_entry.id   AF-A0A3D4P6A5-F1
#
_cell.length_a   1.000
_cell.length_b   1.000
_cell.length_c   1.000
_cell.angle_alpha   90.00
_cell.angle_beta   90.00
_cell.angle_gamma   90.00
#
_symmetry.space_group_name_H-M   'P 1'
#
loop_
_entity.id
_entity.type
_entity.pdbx_description
1 polymer ?
#
loop_
_entity_poly.entity_id
_entity_poly.type
_entity_poly.pdbx_seq_one_letter_code
_entity_poly.pdbx_strand_id
1 'polypeptide(L)'
;MYIVETNQNKIKKKSESKITTDLSWNLFAGAGEKFLGFKFADRDLQDDGTWAIVKKSKWDVDEKMWVANYDHPEYWTVPENRNVWQHSVLLKHLQGKHRGIVATSDSGVSDVPFIAADIDRHHNENAEKHIERVIRVGRQCILMFPHLRWLVEVNPNNGSSKIYGFGRKAIGICKARIMAEKLHSVVVQITGQNTEVFPHNMPQILLPFRRDKITIIAGGELNKVDRYKIINRKRVPYITYSMCEFHEWWRGSQQYDEKALIETLEKACACQVMSPIGDIAITKSLSLAQQMMEQAYREAMGFTNSDDVDVQGFALKSSEPPTGSANRISKPNGRLPKNSSQILDSIRKNPNAFDRKREFSLWLSRRLRRVPTVDEVLDAYKEHKMFNGLWEDKELKRRADFRAILPYVAKSFDASMCGHDKSQRPELDQKINLWKGRATSTFVWQTKFTTIINQKRKVDEYGTVTYSNGKKRKVCGKKLPLVMAIVEQVRSDKSDGGIPRDSIQGWWEDLADEGKLPKWSIDTWQAYRQILVQIGWICVNHDYSHRQHKAKTCKITYGNEPLVGTIYTYPSNTYSNTTTSIIVVTHSSQENLASDNDLIPRPPPMAQPPPIRRFLPSFEEQISWN
;
A
#
# COMPACT_ATOMS: atom_id res chain seq x y z
N MET A 1 -13.77 46.66 -28.04
CA MET A 1 -13.71 45.18 -28.00
C MET A 1 -12.53 44.78 -28.86
N TYR A 2 -11.37 44.53 -28.26
CA TYR A 2 -10.15 44.16 -29.02
C TYR A 2 -10.15 42.64 -29.22
N ILE A 3 -10.30 42.21 -30.47
CA ILE A 3 -10.06 40.82 -30.87
C ILE A 3 -8.54 40.63 -30.86
N VAL A 4 -8.04 40.01 -29.80
CA VAL A 4 -6.66 39.53 -29.76
C VAL A 4 -6.63 38.25 -30.60
N GLU A 5 -6.20 38.37 -31.86
CA GLU A 5 -5.75 37.22 -32.65
C GLU A 5 -4.51 36.65 -31.95
N THR A 6 -4.73 35.68 -31.05
CA THR A 6 -3.63 34.86 -30.56
C THR A 6 -3.06 34.10 -31.74
N ASN A 7 -1.85 34.49 -32.16
CA ASN A 7 -0.96 33.73 -33.03
C ASN A 7 -1.01 32.24 -32.64
N GLN A 8 -1.89 31.48 -33.30
CA GLN A 8 -1.88 30.03 -33.26
C GLN A 8 -0.61 29.61 -34.00
N ASN A 9 0.49 29.56 -33.24
CA ASN A 9 1.69 28.85 -33.64
C ASN A 9 1.24 27.52 -34.24
N LYS A 10 1.44 27.33 -35.54
CA LYS A 10 1.20 26.05 -36.24
C LYS A 10 2.00 24.98 -35.51
N ILE A 11 1.37 24.31 -34.55
CA ILE A 11 1.96 23.16 -33.87
C ILE A 11 2.14 22.14 -34.98
N LYS A 12 3.39 21.95 -35.43
CA LYS A 12 3.71 20.95 -36.45
C LYS A 12 3.14 19.62 -35.97
N LYS A 13 2.16 19.08 -36.68
CA LYS A 13 1.60 17.75 -36.39
C LYS A 13 2.76 16.77 -36.36
N LYS A 14 2.97 16.12 -35.21
CA LYS A 14 4.00 15.09 -35.08
C LYS A 14 3.62 13.91 -35.97
N SER A 15 4.60 13.27 -36.59
CA SER A 15 4.37 12.06 -37.37
C SER A 15 4.02 10.87 -36.48
N GLU A 16 3.34 9.87 -37.04
CA GLU A 16 2.98 8.60 -36.40
C GLU A 16 4.19 7.91 -35.73
N SER A 17 5.33 7.90 -36.43
CA SER A 17 6.60 7.35 -35.91
C SER A 17 7.12 8.14 -34.70
N LYS A 18 7.04 9.47 -34.74
CA LYS A 18 7.48 10.32 -33.64
C LYS A 18 6.57 10.16 -32.41
N ILE A 19 5.26 10.12 -32.61
CA ILE A 19 4.30 9.87 -31.52
C ILE A 19 4.50 8.48 -30.91
N THR A 20 4.67 7.44 -31.73
CA THR A 20 4.97 6.08 -31.24
C THR A 20 6.22 6.08 -30.35
N THR A 21 7.27 6.79 -30.77
CA THR A 21 8.51 6.91 -29.98
C THR A 21 8.26 7.64 -28.67
N ASP A 22 7.53 8.76 -28.69
CA ASP A 22 7.21 9.56 -27.50
C ASP A 22 6.32 8.77 -26.51
N LEU A 23 5.33 8.02 -27.01
CA LEU A 23 4.49 7.13 -26.20
C LEU A 23 5.30 5.98 -25.61
N SER A 24 6.22 5.39 -26.37
CA SER A 24 7.10 4.34 -25.87
C SER A 24 7.94 4.80 -24.67
N TRP A 25 8.24 6.09 -24.55
CA TRP A 25 8.87 6.61 -23.35
C TRP A 25 7.90 6.75 -22.19
N ASN A 26 6.71 7.29 -22.44
CA ASN A 26 5.73 7.51 -21.38
C ASN A 26 5.12 6.21 -20.83
N LEU A 27 4.92 5.20 -21.69
CA LEU A 27 4.37 3.91 -21.30
C LEU A 27 5.38 3.01 -20.58
N PHE A 28 6.68 3.27 -20.75
CA PHE A 28 7.76 2.41 -20.23
C PHE A 28 8.81 3.16 -19.40
N ALA A 29 8.51 4.39 -18.97
CA ALA A 29 9.33 5.10 -17.98
C ALA A 29 8.96 4.60 -16.57
N GLY A 30 9.95 4.20 -15.77
CA GLY A 30 9.75 3.72 -14.39
C GLY A 30 9.30 2.26 -14.27
N ALA A 31 8.89 1.61 -15.36
CA ALA A 31 8.81 0.15 -15.43
C ALA A 31 10.26 -0.39 -15.41
N GLY A 32 10.59 -1.23 -14.43
CA GLY A 32 11.94 -1.71 -14.06
C GLY A 32 12.72 -2.40 -15.18
N GLU A 33 13.18 -3.64 -15.01
CA GLU A 33 13.67 -4.41 -16.18
C GLU A 33 12.50 -4.59 -17.15
N LYS A 34 12.70 -4.21 -18.41
CA LYS A 34 11.60 -3.97 -19.32
C LYS A 34 11.39 -5.23 -20.15
N PHE A 35 10.33 -5.98 -19.89
CA PHE A 35 10.08 -7.24 -20.59
C PHE A 35 9.46 -6.98 -21.97
N LEU A 36 10.07 -7.47 -23.06
CA LEU A 36 9.42 -7.47 -24.39
C LEU A 36 8.29 -8.49 -24.46
N GLY A 37 8.20 -9.37 -23.46
CA GLY A 37 7.24 -10.46 -23.39
C GLY A 37 7.60 -11.61 -24.32
N PHE A 38 6.67 -12.55 -24.47
CA PHE A 38 6.85 -13.71 -25.34
C PHE A 38 6.75 -13.32 -26.82
N LYS A 39 7.68 -13.83 -27.63
CA LYS A 39 7.60 -13.74 -29.09
C LYS A 39 6.34 -14.49 -29.56
N PHE A 40 5.60 -13.93 -30.51
CA PHE A 40 4.55 -14.69 -31.17
C PHE A 40 5.17 -15.89 -31.91
N ALA A 41 4.46 -17.01 -31.96
CA ALA A 41 4.76 -18.05 -32.93
C ALA A 41 4.81 -17.43 -34.32
N ASP A 42 5.95 -17.56 -34.98
CA ASP A 42 6.04 -17.29 -36.41
C ASP A 42 5.04 -18.28 -37.04
N ARG A 43 4.03 -17.77 -37.73
CA ARG A 43 3.05 -18.59 -38.46
C ARG A 43 3.19 -18.28 -39.93
N ASP A 44 3.28 -19.32 -40.74
CA ASP A 44 3.27 -19.20 -42.19
C ASP A 44 1.89 -19.61 -42.69
N LEU A 45 1.31 -18.75 -43.55
CA LEU A 45 0.12 -19.09 -44.30
C LEU A 45 0.50 -20.21 -45.27
N GLN A 46 -0.11 -21.37 -45.08
CA GLN A 46 0.07 -22.53 -45.93
C GLN A 46 -0.74 -22.36 -47.22
N ASP A 47 -0.42 -23.17 -48.24
CA ASP A 47 -1.10 -23.14 -49.54
C ASP A 47 -2.60 -23.46 -49.43
N ASP A 48 -3.02 -24.16 -48.37
CA ASP A 48 -4.42 -24.47 -48.08
C ASP A 48 -5.17 -23.34 -47.34
N GLY A 49 -4.51 -22.20 -47.10
CA GLY A 49 -5.07 -21.05 -46.40
C GLY A 49 -5.04 -21.17 -44.87
N THR A 50 -4.52 -22.27 -44.32
CA THR A 50 -4.33 -22.43 -42.87
C THR A 50 -3.04 -21.76 -42.40
N TRP A 51 -2.98 -21.36 -41.13
CA TRP A 51 -1.76 -20.81 -40.54
C TRP A 51 -1.04 -21.90 -39.74
N ALA A 52 0.07 -22.42 -40.25
CA ALA A 52 0.89 -23.37 -39.51
C ALA A 52 1.97 -22.64 -38.70
N ILE A 53 2.25 -23.14 -37.50
CA ILE A 53 3.37 -22.63 -36.69
C ILE A 53 4.68 -23.05 -37.36
N VAL A 54 5.51 -22.08 -37.72
CA VAL A 54 6.85 -22.30 -38.25
C VAL A 54 7.69 -22.89 -37.12
N LYS A 55 7.88 -24.21 -37.13
CA LYS A 55 8.82 -24.89 -36.23
C LYS A 55 10.25 -24.51 -36.65
N LYS A 56 10.77 -23.39 -36.15
CA LYS A 56 12.22 -23.19 -36.09
C LYS A 56 12.73 -23.93 -34.85
N SER A 57 12.96 -25.21 -34.98
CA SER A 57 13.62 -26.01 -33.96
C SER A 57 15.14 -25.83 -34.08
N LYS A 58 15.82 -25.59 -32.97
CA LYS A 58 17.29 -25.72 -32.89
C LYS A 58 17.55 -27.05 -32.21
N TRP A 59 18.42 -27.88 -32.78
CA TRP A 59 18.85 -29.10 -32.12
C TRP A 59 19.75 -28.71 -30.95
N ASP A 60 19.30 -28.98 -29.73
CA ASP A 60 20.14 -28.81 -28.55
C ASP A 60 21.01 -30.06 -28.43
N VAL A 61 22.33 -29.85 -28.55
CA VAL A 61 23.31 -30.94 -28.59
C VAL A 61 23.45 -31.58 -27.21
N ASP A 62 23.25 -30.80 -26.15
CA ASP A 62 23.43 -31.25 -24.77
C ASP A 62 22.21 -32.03 -24.26
N GLU A 63 21.01 -31.66 -24.71
CA GLU A 63 19.75 -32.32 -24.31
C GLU A 63 19.24 -33.36 -25.31
N LYS A 64 19.90 -33.54 -26.46
CA LYS A 64 19.49 -34.45 -27.55
C LYS A 64 18.00 -34.35 -27.92
N MET A 65 17.43 -33.14 -27.88
CA MET A 65 16.06 -32.90 -28.30
C MET A 65 15.96 -31.67 -29.21
N TRP A 66 14.93 -31.69 -30.06
CA TRP A 66 14.52 -30.49 -30.79
C TRP A 66 13.82 -29.55 -29.82
N VAL A 67 14.56 -28.58 -29.27
CA VAL A 67 13.96 -27.51 -28.48
C VAL A 67 13.30 -26.54 -29.46
N ALA A 68 11.98 -26.44 -29.39
CA ALA A 68 11.27 -25.41 -30.12
C ALA A 68 11.74 -24.07 -29.53
N ASN A 69 12.20 -23.14 -30.38
CA ASN A 69 12.91 -21.93 -29.98
C ASN A 69 11.93 -20.86 -29.40
N TYR A 70 11.13 -21.26 -28.42
CA TYR A 70 10.00 -20.52 -27.85
C TYR A 70 10.25 -19.99 -26.43
N ASP A 71 11.32 -20.39 -25.75
CA ASP A 71 11.23 -20.46 -24.29
C ASP A 71 11.99 -19.41 -23.49
N HIS A 72 12.45 -18.32 -24.11
CA HIS A 72 12.99 -17.20 -23.35
C HIS A 72 12.22 -15.91 -23.61
N PRO A 73 11.59 -15.31 -22.58
CA PRO A 73 11.09 -13.96 -22.70
C PRO A 73 12.24 -13.05 -23.15
N GLU A 74 12.04 -12.28 -24.23
CA GLU A 74 13.06 -11.32 -24.62
C GLU A 74 13.06 -10.18 -23.60
N TYR A 75 14.21 -9.92 -22.99
CA TYR A 75 14.40 -8.78 -22.11
C TYR A 75 14.79 -7.57 -22.95
N TRP A 76 14.14 -6.43 -22.70
CA TRP A 76 14.62 -5.15 -23.18
C TRP A 76 15.62 -4.59 -22.18
N THR A 77 16.90 -4.75 -22.49
CA THR A 77 17.94 -3.89 -21.95
C THR A 77 17.85 -2.53 -22.64
N VAL A 78 17.59 -1.48 -21.88
CA VAL A 78 17.69 -0.10 -22.40
C VAL A 78 19.15 0.09 -22.80
N PRO A 79 19.46 0.30 -24.10
CA PRO A 79 20.85 0.48 -24.50
C PRO A 79 21.42 1.71 -23.77
N GLU A 80 22.62 1.61 -23.19
CA GLU A 80 23.29 2.74 -22.53
C GLU A 80 23.64 3.89 -23.50
N ASN A 81 23.55 3.63 -24.80
CA ASN A 81 24.01 4.51 -25.87
C ASN A 81 22.91 5.40 -26.49
N ARG A 82 23.33 6.49 -27.15
CA ARG A 82 22.51 7.56 -27.78
C ARG A 82 21.47 7.14 -28.85
N ASN A 83 21.28 5.84 -29.09
CA ASN A 83 20.36 5.29 -30.08
C ASN A 83 19.08 4.66 -29.48
N VAL A 84 18.71 5.01 -28.24
CA VAL A 84 17.53 4.45 -27.55
C VAL A 84 16.24 4.53 -28.40
N TRP A 85 16.10 5.56 -29.23
CA TRP A 85 14.97 5.74 -30.17
C TRP A 85 14.82 4.62 -31.20
N GLN A 86 15.92 3.93 -31.57
CA GLN A 86 15.89 2.80 -32.49
C GLN A 86 15.33 1.52 -31.84
N HIS A 87 15.19 1.51 -30.51
CA HIS A 87 14.76 0.37 -29.71
C HIS A 87 13.43 0.64 -28.97
N SER A 88 12.40 1.07 -29.70
CA SER A 88 11.06 1.26 -29.12
C SER A 88 10.34 -0.08 -28.90
N VAL A 89 10.07 -0.43 -27.63
CA VAL A 89 9.26 -1.60 -27.25
C VAL A 89 7.87 -1.54 -27.86
N LEU A 90 7.24 -0.37 -27.79
CA LEU A 90 5.92 -0.17 -28.37
C LEU A 90 5.94 -0.47 -29.87
N LEU A 91 6.97 -0.03 -30.61
CA LEU A 91 7.09 -0.32 -32.03
C LEU A 91 7.21 -1.83 -32.30
N LYS A 92 8.01 -2.56 -31.50
CA LYS A 92 8.13 -4.03 -31.62
C LYS A 92 6.82 -4.76 -31.30
N HIS A 93 6.08 -4.29 -30.29
CA HIS A 93 4.76 -4.81 -29.93
C HIS A 93 3.75 -4.58 -31.07
N LEU A 94 3.68 -3.35 -31.58
CA LEU A 94 2.80 -2.96 -32.69
C LEU A 94 3.09 -3.71 -34.01
N GLN A 95 4.32 -4.19 -34.20
CA GLN A 95 4.67 -5.07 -35.33
C GLN A 95 4.10 -6.49 -35.21
N GLY A 96 3.49 -6.84 -34.07
CA GLY A 96 2.97 -8.18 -33.79
C GLY A 96 4.07 -9.23 -33.56
N LYS A 97 5.31 -8.80 -33.27
CA LYS A 97 6.42 -9.72 -32.99
C LYS A 97 6.39 -10.27 -31.57
N HIS A 98 5.94 -9.46 -30.61
CA HIS A 98 5.87 -9.85 -29.21
C HIS A 98 4.55 -9.43 -28.59
N ARG A 99 4.05 -10.25 -27.66
CA ARG A 99 2.83 -9.93 -26.91
C ARG A 99 3.01 -8.72 -25.99
N GLY A 100 4.25 -8.38 -25.62
CA GLY A 100 4.57 -7.28 -24.71
C GLY A 100 4.09 -7.58 -23.30
N ILE A 101 4.94 -7.42 -22.30
CA ILE A 101 4.55 -7.66 -20.91
C ILE A 101 4.95 -6.48 -20.05
N VAL A 102 4.03 -6.04 -19.19
CA VAL A 102 4.37 -5.20 -18.03
C VAL A 102 4.34 -6.13 -16.82
N ALA A 103 5.50 -6.34 -16.18
CA ALA A 103 5.63 -7.18 -14.99
C ALA A 103 6.00 -6.32 -13.77
N THR A 104 5.55 -6.75 -12.59
CA THR A 104 5.80 -6.10 -11.29
C THR A 104 6.38 -7.06 -10.25
N SER A 105 6.77 -8.27 -10.68
CA SER A 105 7.45 -9.28 -9.87
C SER A 105 8.84 -8.85 -9.41
N ASP A 106 9.45 -7.89 -10.11
CA ASP A 106 10.84 -7.52 -9.88
C ASP A 106 10.96 -6.32 -8.94
N SER A 107 11.96 -6.37 -8.07
CA SER A 107 12.23 -5.38 -7.01
C SER A 107 12.59 -3.96 -7.49
N GLY A 108 12.53 -3.68 -8.79
CA GLY A 108 12.94 -2.41 -9.41
C GLY A 108 11.84 -1.59 -10.08
N VAL A 109 10.58 -2.04 -10.11
CA VAL A 109 9.49 -1.30 -10.76
C VAL A 109 9.04 -0.14 -9.87
N SER A 110 9.24 1.11 -10.31
CA SER A 110 8.79 2.30 -9.58
C SER A 110 7.40 2.75 -10.03
N ASP A 111 7.07 2.55 -11.30
CA ASP A 111 5.84 3.05 -11.92
C ASP A 111 5.29 2.05 -12.95
N VAL A 112 3.98 2.11 -13.18
CA VAL A 112 3.27 1.37 -14.24
C VAL A 112 2.46 2.32 -15.11
N PRO A 113 2.32 2.04 -16.42
CA PRO A 113 1.59 2.93 -17.34
C PRO A 113 0.07 2.97 -17.09
N PHE A 114 -0.48 1.88 -16.57
CA PHE A 114 -1.92 1.69 -16.38
C PHE A 114 -2.18 0.68 -15.26
N ILE A 115 -3.45 0.66 -14.82
CA ILE A 115 -4.06 -0.48 -14.13
C ILE A 115 -4.99 -1.18 -15.12
N ALA A 116 -5.26 -2.47 -14.92
CA ALA A 116 -6.11 -3.19 -15.85
C ALA A 116 -6.85 -4.36 -15.20
N ALA A 117 -8.06 -4.66 -15.69
CA ALA A 117 -8.85 -5.83 -15.32
C ALA A 117 -9.05 -6.74 -16.53
N ASP A 118 -8.88 -8.04 -16.33
CA ASP A 118 -9.03 -9.06 -17.37
C ASP A 118 -10.38 -9.77 -17.24
N ILE A 119 -11.37 -9.36 -18.04
CA ILE A 119 -12.72 -9.91 -18.03
C ILE A 119 -12.81 -10.96 -19.13
N ASP A 120 -12.26 -12.14 -18.86
CA ASP A 120 -12.31 -13.25 -19.80
C ASP A 120 -13.73 -13.81 -19.96
N ARG A 121 -13.97 -14.41 -21.14
CA ARG A 121 -15.16 -15.20 -21.44
C ARG A 121 -14.74 -16.64 -21.66
N HIS A 122 -15.21 -17.53 -20.80
CA HIS A 122 -15.02 -18.97 -20.99
C HIS A 122 -16.07 -19.53 -21.98
N HIS A 123 -15.76 -20.67 -22.63
CA HIS A 123 -16.57 -21.22 -23.72
C HIS A 123 -18.05 -21.45 -23.38
N ASN A 124 -18.37 -21.72 -22.12
CA ASN A 124 -19.73 -22.04 -21.68
C ASN A 124 -20.49 -20.84 -21.12
N GLU A 125 -19.90 -19.65 -21.15
CA GLU A 125 -20.53 -18.47 -20.59
C GLU A 125 -21.56 -17.86 -21.54
N ASN A 126 -22.76 -17.59 -21.02
CA ASN A 126 -23.81 -16.88 -21.75
C ASN A 126 -23.31 -15.49 -22.20
N ALA A 127 -23.48 -15.19 -23.49
CA ALA A 127 -22.98 -13.97 -24.11
C ALA A 127 -23.58 -12.70 -23.49
N GLU A 128 -24.89 -12.65 -23.29
CA GLU A 128 -25.58 -11.48 -22.71
C GLU A 128 -25.06 -11.16 -21.30
N LYS A 129 -24.92 -12.19 -20.46
CA LYS A 129 -24.34 -12.04 -19.10
C LYS A 129 -22.90 -11.53 -19.15
N HIS A 130 -22.10 -12.04 -20.09
CA HIS A 130 -20.72 -11.58 -20.28
C HIS A 130 -20.68 -10.10 -20.69
N ILE A 131 -21.51 -9.70 -21.66
CA ILE A 131 -21.62 -8.31 -22.13
C ILE A 131 -22.03 -7.40 -20.97
N GLU A 132 -23.11 -7.73 -20.26
CA GLU A 132 -23.58 -6.96 -19.10
C GLU A 132 -22.46 -6.77 -18.07
N ARG A 133 -21.70 -7.83 -17.79
CA ARG A 133 -20.57 -7.80 -16.86
C ARG A 133 -19.47 -6.85 -17.32
N VAL A 134 -19.03 -6.94 -18.58
CA VAL A 134 -17.99 -6.05 -19.14
C VAL A 134 -18.44 -4.59 -19.05
N ILE A 135 -19.69 -4.28 -19.42
CA ILE A 135 -20.23 -2.92 -19.36
C ILE A 135 -20.32 -2.41 -17.91
N ARG A 136 -20.81 -3.23 -16.98
CA ARG A 136 -20.90 -2.86 -15.56
C ARG A 136 -19.54 -2.59 -14.93
N VAL A 137 -18.55 -3.44 -15.21
CA VAL A 137 -17.16 -3.21 -14.76
C VAL A 137 -16.61 -1.92 -15.35
N GLY A 138 -16.76 -1.71 -16.67
CA GLY A 138 -16.24 -0.51 -17.33
C GLY A 138 -16.84 0.80 -16.78
N ARG A 139 -18.16 0.82 -16.52
CA ARG A 139 -18.82 1.95 -15.86
C ARG A 139 -18.27 2.22 -14.46
N GLN A 140 -18.06 1.17 -13.66
CA GLN A 140 -17.49 1.32 -12.31
C GLN A 140 -16.04 1.81 -12.35
N CYS A 141 -15.23 1.36 -13.30
CA CYS A 141 -13.88 1.88 -13.52
C CYS A 141 -13.88 3.41 -13.72
N ILE A 142 -14.80 3.92 -14.55
CA ILE A 142 -14.94 5.35 -14.82
C ILE A 142 -15.38 6.11 -13.56
N LEU A 143 -16.37 5.60 -12.82
CA LEU A 143 -16.89 6.23 -11.61
C LEU A 143 -15.85 6.27 -10.48
N MET A 144 -15.12 5.18 -10.25
CA MET A 144 -14.13 5.07 -9.19
C MET A 144 -12.87 5.89 -9.49
N PHE A 145 -12.47 5.94 -10.77
CA PHE A 145 -11.21 6.54 -11.18
C PHE A 145 -11.40 7.50 -12.37
N PRO A 146 -12.15 8.62 -12.20
CA PRO A 146 -12.46 9.56 -13.29
C PRO A 146 -11.23 10.30 -13.83
N HIS A 147 -10.13 10.28 -13.06
CA HIS A 147 -8.85 10.86 -13.45
C HIS A 147 -8.03 9.96 -14.39
N LEU A 148 -8.42 8.70 -14.56
CA LEU A 148 -7.85 7.80 -15.55
C LEU A 148 -8.61 7.90 -16.89
N ARG A 149 -7.95 7.46 -17.96
CA ARG A 149 -8.54 7.31 -19.29
C ARG A 149 -8.68 5.83 -19.60
N TRP A 150 -9.92 5.40 -19.79
CA TRP A 150 -10.27 4.01 -19.92
C TRP A 150 -10.46 3.63 -21.38
N LEU A 151 -9.74 2.60 -21.82
CA LEU A 151 -9.98 1.92 -23.10
C LEU A 151 -10.28 0.44 -22.84
N VAL A 152 -10.90 -0.22 -23.82
CA VAL A 152 -11.23 -1.64 -23.73
C VAL A 152 -10.71 -2.38 -24.94
N GLU A 153 -10.03 -3.50 -24.73
CA GLU A 153 -9.67 -4.44 -25.80
C GLU A 153 -10.58 -5.65 -25.80
N VAL A 154 -11.20 -5.94 -26.93
CA VAL A 154 -12.09 -7.10 -27.14
C VAL A 154 -11.40 -8.12 -28.04
N ASN A 155 -11.41 -9.39 -27.65
CA ASN A 155 -11.03 -10.48 -28.54
C ASN A 155 -12.18 -10.76 -29.53
N PRO A 156 -11.96 -10.57 -30.84
CA PRO A 156 -13.03 -10.71 -31.85
C PRO A 156 -13.62 -12.11 -31.95
N ASN A 157 -12.94 -13.14 -31.43
CA ASN A 157 -13.38 -14.54 -31.58
C ASN A 157 -14.32 -15.02 -30.46
N ASN A 158 -14.26 -14.39 -29.29
CA ASN A 158 -15.03 -14.85 -28.13
C ASN A 158 -15.57 -13.71 -27.25
N GLY A 159 -15.21 -12.45 -27.48
CA GLY A 159 -15.63 -11.32 -26.66
C GLY A 159 -14.81 -11.09 -25.38
N SER A 160 -13.83 -11.96 -25.06
CA SER A 160 -12.97 -11.77 -23.88
C SER A 160 -12.31 -10.40 -23.89
N SER A 161 -12.45 -9.68 -22.79
CA SER A 161 -12.22 -8.25 -22.73
C SER A 161 -11.17 -7.86 -21.70
N LYS A 162 -10.31 -6.89 -22.04
CA LYS A 162 -9.35 -6.28 -21.09
C LYS A 162 -9.62 -4.80 -20.99
N ILE A 163 -9.80 -4.30 -19.77
CA ILE A 163 -10.15 -2.89 -19.52
C ILE A 163 -8.93 -2.21 -18.92
N TYR A 164 -8.38 -1.20 -19.60
CA TYR A 164 -7.13 -0.52 -19.22
C TYR A 164 -7.37 0.93 -18.81
N GLY A 165 -6.89 1.32 -17.64
CA GLY A 165 -6.99 2.68 -17.10
C GLY A 165 -5.65 3.41 -17.10
N PHE A 166 -5.49 4.37 -18.01
CA PHE A 166 -4.25 5.14 -18.19
C PHE A 166 -4.25 6.43 -17.38
N GLY A 167 -3.15 6.70 -16.68
CA GLY A 167 -2.87 8.02 -16.14
C GLY A 167 -2.35 8.97 -17.23
N ARG A 168 -2.44 10.29 -17.00
CA ARG A 168 -1.72 11.28 -17.84
C ARG A 168 -0.19 11.17 -17.73
N LYS A 169 0.27 10.51 -16.68
CA LYS A 169 1.65 10.13 -16.39
C LYS A 169 1.63 8.69 -15.89
N ALA A 170 2.79 8.04 -15.90
CA ALA A 170 2.94 6.75 -15.23
C ALA A 170 2.48 6.85 -13.76
N ILE A 171 1.89 5.76 -13.27
CA ILE A 171 1.30 5.64 -11.94
C ILE A 171 2.32 4.93 -11.07
N GLY A 172 2.78 5.59 -10.00
CA GLY A 172 3.68 4.95 -9.04
C GLY A 172 3.13 3.62 -8.55
N ILE A 173 3.97 2.58 -8.51
CA ILE A 173 3.54 1.17 -8.34
C ILE A 173 2.69 0.96 -7.09
N CYS A 174 3.03 1.60 -5.97
CA CYS A 174 2.26 1.51 -4.72
C CYS A 174 0.85 2.08 -4.90
N LYS A 175 0.72 3.23 -5.57
CA LYS A 175 -0.57 3.84 -5.88
C LYS A 175 -1.37 2.95 -6.83
N ALA A 176 -0.71 2.41 -7.86
CA ALA A 176 -1.34 1.51 -8.81
C ALA A 176 -1.88 0.24 -8.14
N ARG A 177 -1.14 -0.37 -7.20
CA ARG A 177 -1.59 -1.53 -6.41
C ARG A 177 -2.82 -1.23 -5.57
N ILE A 178 -2.86 -0.10 -4.87
CA ILE A 178 -4.04 0.32 -4.09
C ILE A 178 -5.26 0.52 -5.01
N MET A 179 -5.05 1.12 -6.19
CA MET A 179 -6.14 1.31 -7.15
C MET A 179 -6.62 -0.03 -7.73
N ALA A 180 -5.69 -0.94 -8.04
CA ALA A 180 -5.99 -2.27 -8.56
C ALA A 180 -6.67 -3.18 -7.53
N GLU A 181 -6.32 -3.09 -6.24
CA GLU A 181 -7.00 -3.80 -5.16
C GLU A 181 -8.46 -3.35 -5.00
N LYS A 182 -8.69 -2.03 -5.04
CA LYS A 182 -10.06 -1.48 -5.04
C LYS A 182 -10.83 -1.92 -6.27
N LEU A 183 -10.19 -1.88 -7.44
CA LEU A 183 -10.79 -2.36 -8.68
C LEU A 183 -11.14 -3.84 -8.59
N HIS A 184 -10.22 -4.67 -8.10
CA HIS A 184 -10.42 -6.10 -7.88
C HIS A 184 -11.63 -6.39 -7.00
N SER A 185 -11.74 -5.70 -5.86
CA SER A 185 -12.88 -5.85 -4.95
C SER A 185 -14.23 -5.60 -5.66
N VAL A 186 -14.30 -4.56 -6.48
CA VAL A 186 -15.52 -4.20 -7.23
C VAL A 186 -15.77 -5.17 -8.38
N VAL A 187 -14.72 -5.59 -9.09
CA VAL A 187 -14.82 -6.59 -10.15
C VAL A 187 -15.36 -7.89 -9.56
N VAL A 188 -14.80 -8.40 -8.46
CA VAL A 188 -15.29 -9.60 -7.76
C VAL A 188 -16.76 -9.46 -7.36
N GLN A 189 -17.16 -8.29 -6.86
CA GLN A 189 -18.56 -8.04 -6.50
C GLN A 189 -19.51 -8.11 -7.71
N ILE A 190 -19.08 -7.62 -8.87
CA ILE A 190 -19.89 -7.63 -10.11
C ILE A 190 -19.88 -9.01 -10.77
N THR A 191 -18.72 -9.65 -10.82
CA THR A 191 -18.49 -10.89 -11.58
C THR A 191 -18.82 -12.14 -10.78
N GLY A 192 -18.77 -12.06 -9.44
CA GLY A 192 -18.78 -13.22 -8.54
C GLY A 192 -17.55 -14.11 -8.67
N GLN A 193 -16.52 -13.67 -9.40
CA GLN A 193 -15.33 -14.45 -9.75
C GLN A 193 -14.07 -13.75 -9.27
N ASN A 194 -13.04 -14.52 -8.92
CA ASN A 194 -11.72 -13.99 -8.61
C ASN A 194 -10.98 -13.57 -9.90
N THR A 195 -11.41 -12.44 -10.46
CA THR A 195 -10.92 -11.93 -11.73
C THR A 195 -9.50 -11.37 -11.61
N GLU A 196 -8.69 -11.50 -12.66
CA GLU A 196 -7.31 -11.01 -12.68
C GLU A 196 -7.28 -9.48 -12.86
N VAL A 197 -6.57 -8.79 -11.96
CA VAL A 197 -6.41 -7.34 -11.96
C VAL A 197 -4.94 -6.97 -11.73
N PHE A 198 -4.38 -6.22 -12.67
CA PHE A 198 -3.01 -5.74 -12.63
C PHE A 198 -2.93 -4.32 -12.01
N PRO A 199 -1.93 -4.03 -11.15
CA PRO A 199 -0.87 -4.92 -10.65
C PRO A 199 -1.16 -5.50 -9.24
N HIS A 200 -2.38 -5.98 -8.99
CA HIS A 200 -2.78 -6.51 -7.67
C HIS A 200 -2.57 -8.02 -7.55
N ASN A 201 -3.53 -8.83 -8.01
CA ASN A 201 -3.47 -10.30 -7.98
C ASN A 201 -2.89 -10.88 -9.29
N MET A 202 -2.63 -10.02 -10.26
CA MET A 202 -1.93 -10.37 -11.50
C MET A 202 -0.61 -9.58 -11.57
N PRO A 203 0.57 -10.22 -11.38
CA PRO A 203 1.85 -9.53 -11.32
C PRO A 203 2.34 -9.08 -12.70
N GLN A 204 1.79 -9.65 -13.78
CA GLN A 204 2.16 -9.33 -15.15
C GLN A 204 0.94 -9.24 -16.06
N ILE A 205 0.92 -8.31 -17.00
CA ILE A 205 -0.16 -8.22 -17.99
C ILE A 205 0.38 -7.95 -19.38
N LEU A 206 -0.34 -8.44 -20.39
CA LEU A 206 -0.07 -8.12 -21.77
C LEU A 206 -0.29 -6.64 -22.06
N LEU A 207 0.50 -6.08 -22.96
CA LEU A 207 0.29 -4.71 -23.43
C LEU A 207 -1.00 -4.61 -24.26
N PRO A 208 -1.69 -3.45 -24.20
CA PRO A 208 -2.77 -3.14 -25.12
C PRO A 208 -2.23 -2.84 -26.52
N PHE A 209 -3.15 -2.72 -27.49
CA PHE A 209 -2.90 -2.55 -28.93
C PHE A 209 -2.45 -3.85 -29.61
N ARG A 210 -2.92 -4.99 -29.10
CA ARG A 210 -2.69 -6.28 -29.72
C ARG A 210 -3.35 -6.35 -31.09
N ARG A 211 -2.59 -6.71 -32.12
CA ARG A 211 -3.06 -6.76 -33.51
C ARG A 211 -4.26 -7.70 -33.71
N ASP A 212 -4.32 -8.76 -32.92
CA ASP A 212 -5.37 -9.78 -32.92
C ASP A 212 -6.58 -9.42 -32.04
N LYS A 213 -6.60 -8.23 -31.45
CA LYS A 213 -7.74 -7.69 -30.70
C LYS A 213 -8.35 -6.50 -31.44
N ILE A 214 -9.50 -6.07 -30.93
CA ILE A 214 -10.18 -4.82 -31.28
C ILE A 214 -10.01 -3.87 -30.09
N THR A 215 -9.63 -2.61 -30.32
CA THR A 215 -9.41 -1.63 -29.24
C THR A 215 -10.46 -0.54 -29.36
N ILE A 216 -11.22 -0.30 -28.29
CA ILE A 216 -12.29 0.70 -28.22
C ILE A 216 -11.83 1.88 -27.38
N ILE A 217 -11.93 3.08 -27.95
CA ILE A 217 -11.67 4.39 -27.33
C ILE A 217 -12.89 5.30 -27.52
N ALA A 218 -12.78 6.58 -27.18
CA ALA A 218 -13.91 7.53 -27.25
C ALA A 218 -14.53 7.71 -28.64
N GLY A 219 -13.72 7.55 -29.69
CA GLY A 219 -14.18 7.65 -31.09
C GLY A 219 -14.73 6.35 -31.66
N GLY A 220 -14.92 5.31 -30.83
CA GLY A 220 -15.25 3.96 -31.26
C GLY A 220 -14.01 3.08 -31.40
N GLU A 221 -13.96 2.26 -32.46
CA GLU A 221 -12.81 1.39 -32.73
C GLU A 221 -11.59 2.23 -33.14
N LEU A 222 -10.47 2.04 -32.44
CA LEU A 222 -9.21 2.72 -32.74
C LEU A 222 -8.73 2.35 -34.15
N ASN A 223 -8.51 3.35 -35.02
CA ASN A 223 -8.18 3.08 -36.41
C ASN A 223 -6.85 2.35 -36.54
N LYS A 224 -6.76 1.50 -37.57
CA LYS A 224 -5.52 0.87 -37.99
C LYS A 224 -4.90 1.65 -39.16
N VAL A 225 -3.58 1.68 -39.21
CA VAL A 225 -2.77 2.38 -40.21
C VAL A 225 -1.74 1.44 -40.81
N ASP A 226 -1.43 1.67 -42.08
CA ASP A 226 -0.34 0.99 -42.76
C ASP A 226 1.01 1.57 -42.32
N ARG A 227 1.90 0.69 -41.92
CA ARG A 227 3.30 0.99 -41.63
C ARG A 227 4.19 0.08 -42.45
N TYR A 228 5.48 0.39 -42.50
CA TYR A 228 6.48 -0.51 -43.07
C TYR A 228 7.66 -0.66 -42.12
N LYS A 229 8.26 -1.85 -42.15
CA LYS A 229 9.57 -2.14 -41.53
C LYS A 229 10.57 -2.43 -42.64
N ILE A 230 11.84 -2.11 -42.38
CA ILE A 230 12.92 -2.43 -43.32
C ILE A 230 13.54 -3.76 -42.89
N ILE A 231 13.46 -4.78 -43.75
CA ILE A 231 14.11 -6.09 -43.56
C ILE A 231 14.96 -6.35 -44.79
N ASN A 232 16.27 -6.56 -44.61
CA ASN A 232 17.21 -6.80 -45.71
C ASN A 232 17.09 -5.75 -46.83
N ARG A 233 17.03 -4.47 -46.45
CA ARG A 233 16.83 -3.29 -47.33
C ARG A 233 15.48 -3.27 -48.10
N LYS A 234 14.60 -4.25 -47.89
CA LYS A 234 13.24 -4.26 -48.44
C LYS A 234 12.24 -3.68 -47.45
N ARG A 235 11.28 -2.88 -47.94
CA ARG A 235 10.14 -2.41 -47.16
C ARG A 235 9.10 -3.52 -47.10
N VAL A 236 8.78 -3.96 -45.88
CA VAL A 236 7.73 -4.95 -45.62
C VAL A 236 6.58 -4.23 -44.93
N PRO A 237 5.41 -4.10 -45.58
CA PRO A 237 4.26 -3.43 -44.99
C PRO A 237 3.68 -4.26 -43.83
N TYR A 238 3.05 -3.59 -42.87
CA TYR A 238 2.27 -4.21 -41.81
C TYR A 238 1.20 -3.24 -41.28
N ILE A 239 0.06 -3.78 -40.86
CA ILE A 239 -1.06 -3.02 -40.30
C ILE A 239 -0.94 -2.98 -38.78
N THR A 240 -1.13 -1.80 -38.18
CA THR A 240 -1.11 -1.62 -36.72
C THR A 240 -2.01 -0.46 -36.28
N TYR A 241 -2.22 -0.27 -34.98
CA TYR A 241 -3.05 0.82 -34.48
C TYR A 241 -2.44 2.21 -34.67
N SER A 242 -3.32 3.19 -34.90
CA SER A 242 -3.00 4.62 -34.99
C SER A 242 -2.59 5.17 -33.62
N MET A 243 -1.29 5.38 -33.45
CA MET A 243 -0.73 5.97 -32.24
C MET A 243 -0.97 7.48 -32.18
N CYS A 244 -1.14 8.16 -33.33
CA CYS A 244 -1.61 9.55 -33.33
C CYS A 244 -2.99 9.67 -32.67
N GLU A 245 -3.95 8.86 -33.11
CA GLU A 245 -5.31 8.88 -32.60
C GLU A 245 -5.37 8.48 -31.13
N PHE A 246 -4.66 7.41 -30.74
CA PHE A 246 -4.53 7.04 -29.34
C PHE A 246 -3.95 8.18 -28.50
N HIS A 247 -2.91 8.86 -28.97
CA HIS A 247 -2.30 9.96 -28.24
C HIS A 247 -3.23 11.19 -28.12
N GLU A 248 -4.02 11.49 -29.15
CA GLU A 248 -5.05 12.53 -29.10
C GLU A 248 -6.13 12.20 -28.07
N TRP A 249 -6.66 10.97 -28.12
CA TRP A 249 -7.61 10.44 -27.13
C TRP A 249 -7.03 10.50 -25.71
N TRP A 250 -5.81 10.00 -25.51
CA TRP A 250 -5.17 9.92 -24.20
C TRP A 250 -4.94 11.28 -23.55
N ARG A 251 -4.70 12.33 -24.36
CA ARG A 251 -4.59 13.71 -23.87
C ARG A 251 -5.94 14.38 -23.62
N GLY A 252 -7.00 13.86 -24.22
CA GLY A 252 -8.38 14.33 -24.06
C GLY A 252 -8.98 14.06 -22.68
N SER A 253 -10.29 14.28 -22.59
CA SER A 253 -11.10 14.01 -21.40
C SER A 253 -12.06 12.84 -21.54
N GLN A 254 -12.24 12.32 -22.75
CA GLN A 254 -13.25 11.34 -23.07
C GLN A 254 -12.83 9.92 -22.65
N GLN A 255 -13.80 9.10 -22.25
CA GLN A 255 -13.64 7.67 -21.95
C GLN A 255 -13.96 6.84 -23.20
N TYR A 256 -13.81 5.52 -23.17
CA TYR A 256 -14.22 4.66 -24.28
C TYR A 256 -15.70 4.87 -24.66
N ASP A 257 -16.03 4.66 -25.94
CA ASP A 257 -17.41 4.68 -26.42
C ASP A 257 -18.12 3.37 -26.02
N GLU A 258 -19.08 3.49 -25.10
CA GLU A 258 -19.83 2.35 -24.59
C GLU A 258 -20.71 1.70 -25.67
N LYS A 259 -21.28 2.49 -26.59
CA LYS A 259 -22.11 1.96 -27.67
C LYS A 259 -21.25 1.12 -28.63
N ALA A 260 -20.10 1.66 -29.04
CA ALA A 260 -19.16 0.92 -29.88
C ALA A 260 -18.64 -0.36 -29.19
N LEU A 261 -18.45 -0.33 -27.87
CA LEU A 261 -18.07 -1.50 -27.08
C LEU A 261 -19.17 -2.58 -27.12
N ILE A 262 -20.43 -2.23 -26.89
CA ILE A 262 -21.56 -3.16 -26.95
C ILE A 262 -21.65 -3.82 -28.32
N GLU A 263 -21.66 -3.01 -29.40
CA GLU A 263 -21.75 -3.52 -30.78
C GLU A 263 -20.57 -4.46 -31.12
N THR A 264 -19.38 -4.15 -30.61
CA THR A 264 -18.19 -4.99 -30.81
C THR A 264 -18.29 -6.31 -30.04
N LEU A 265 -18.76 -6.28 -28.80
CA LEU A 265 -18.94 -7.47 -27.99
C LEU A 265 -20.02 -8.39 -28.55
N GLU A 266 -21.15 -7.85 -28.99
CA GLU A 266 -22.23 -8.62 -29.62
C GLU A 266 -21.72 -9.37 -30.85
N LYS A 267 -21.00 -8.68 -31.74
CA LYS A 267 -20.35 -9.30 -32.91
C LYS A 267 -19.36 -10.39 -32.49
N ALA A 268 -18.49 -10.10 -31.52
CA ALA A 268 -17.45 -11.03 -31.09
C ALA A 268 -18.02 -12.28 -30.38
N CYS A 269 -19.06 -12.11 -29.57
CA CYS A 269 -19.70 -13.22 -28.87
C CYS A 269 -20.50 -14.13 -29.81
N ALA A 270 -21.04 -13.58 -30.91
CA ALA A 270 -21.73 -14.35 -31.95
C ALA A 270 -20.76 -15.26 -32.75
N CYS A 271 -19.48 -14.88 -32.88
CA CYS A 271 -18.47 -15.68 -33.59
C CYS A 271 -18.10 -17.00 -32.88
N GLN A 272 -18.35 -17.14 -31.57
CA GLN A 272 -17.91 -18.30 -30.78
C GLN A 272 -18.70 -19.59 -31.08
N VAL A 273 -19.78 -19.52 -31.86
CA VAL A 273 -20.71 -20.64 -32.07
C VAL A 273 -20.23 -21.65 -33.14
N MET A 274 -19.10 -21.43 -33.83
CA MET A 274 -18.80 -22.15 -35.09
C MET A 274 -17.44 -22.88 -35.20
N SER A 275 -16.88 -23.47 -34.14
CA SER A 275 -15.79 -24.45 -34.32
C SER A 275 -16.14 -25.85 -33.80
N PRO A 276 -16.82 -26.68 -34.61
CA PRO A 276 -17.11 -28.08 -34.25
C PRO A 276 -15.87 -28.98 -34.21
N ILE A 277 -14.71 -28.50 -34.67
CA ILE A 277 -13.53 -29.34 -34.95
C ILE A 277 -12.54 -29.39 -33.76
N GLY A 278 -12.60 -28.41 -32.85
CA GLY A 278 -11.67 -28.34 -31.70
C GLY A 278 -11.98 -29.31 -30.56
N ASP A 279 -13.27 -29.58 -30.29
CA ASP A 279 -13.68 -30.33 -29.10
C ASP A 279 -13.36 -31.83 -29.17
N ILE A 280 -13.32 -32.42 -30.36
CA ILE A 280 -12.98 -33.86 -30.51
C ILE A 280 -11.49 -34.10 -30.28
N ALA A 281 -10.62 -33.15 -30.67
CA ALA A 281 -9.17 -33.28 -30.53
C ALA A 281 -8.68 -33.02 -29.10
N ILE A 282 -9.21 -31.99 -28.44
CA ILE A 282 -8.79 -31.61 -27.07
C ILE A 282 -9.25 -32.66 -26.05
N THR A 283 -10.47 -33.19 -26.19
CA THR A 283 -11.00 -34.20 -25.26
C THR A 283 -10.24 -35.52 -25.35
N LYS A 284 -9.81 -35.94 -26.56
CA LYS A 284 -8.94 -37.11 -26.74
C LYS A 284 -7.53 -36.90 -26.17
N SER A 285 -6.98 -35.69 -26.29
CA SER A 285 -5.65 -35.35 -25.78
C SER A 285 -5.59 -35.38 -24.24
N LEU A 286 -6.61 -34.82 -23.58
CA LEU A 286 -6.70 -34.80 -22.12
C LEU A 286 -6.95 -36.18 -21.53
N SER A 287 -7.84 -36.98 -22.16
CA SER A 287 -8.07 -38.37 -21.79
C SER A 287 -6.80 -39.22 -21.84
N LEU A 288 -5.97 -39.04 -22.89
CA LEU A 288 -4.72 -39.78 -23.05
C LEU A 288 -3.66 -39.36 -22.02
N ALA A 289 -3.52 -38.06 -21.75
CA ALA A 289 -2.59 -37.56 -20.74
C ALA A 289 -2.94 -38.03 -19.31
N GLN A 290 -4.24 -38.13 -19.01
CA GLN A 290 -4.73 -38.60 -17.72
C GLN A 290 -4.49 -40.10 -17.53
N GLN A 291 -4.68 -40.91 -18.58
CA GLN A 291 -4.31 -42.33 -18.58
C GLN A 291 -2.80 -42.54 -18.40
N MET A 292 -1.97 -41.74 -19.06
CA MET A 292 -0.50 -41.83 -18.93
C MET A 292 -0.03 -41.46 -17.52
N MET A 293 -0.65 -40.46 -16.86
CA MET A 293 -0.34 -40.12 -15.47
C MET A 293 -0.79 -41.21 -14.48
N GLU A 294 -1.98 -41.78 -14.66
CA GLU A 294 -2.43 -42.88 -13.79
C GLU A 294 -1.54 -44.12 -13.93
N GLN A 295 -1.07 -44.41 -15.15
CA GLN A 295 -0.16 -45.51 -15.39
C GLN A 295 1.23 -45.26 -14.75
N ALA A 296 1.80 -44.06 -14.93
CA ALA A 296 3.06 -43.68 -14.30
C ALA A 296 2.96 -43.68 -12.76
N TYR A 297 1.81 -43.30 -12.20
CA TYR A 297 1.56 -43.36 -10.76
C TYR A 297 1.47 -44.80 -10.24
N ARG A 298 0.81 -45.71 -10.97
CA ARG A 298 0.75 -47.13 -10.60
C ARG A 298 2.12 -47.80 -10.65
N GLU A 299 2.93 -47.48 -11.65
CA GLU A 299 4.31 -47.97 -11.79
C GLU A 299 5.22 -47.42 -10.68
N ALA A 300 5.11 -46.13 -10.34
CA ALA A 300 5.90 -45.50 -9.28
C ALA A 300 5.54 -46.00 -7.87
N MET A 301 4.28 -46.41 -7.66
CA MET A 301 3.80 -46.92 -6.38
C MET A 301 4.06 -48.43 -6.19
N GLY A 302 4.76 -49.07 -7.12
CA GLY A 302 5.18 -50.47 -6.98
C GLY A 302 4.01 -51.46 -6.91
N PHE A 303 2.84 -51.09 -7.45
CA PHE A 303 1.71 -52.03 -7.58
C PHE A 303 2.01 -53.04 -8.70
N THR A 304 2.86 -54.01 -8.40
CA THR A 304 2.87 -55.28 -9.12
C THR A 304 1.77 -56.16 -8.55
N ASN A 305 0.91 -56.70 -9.42
CA ASN A 305 -0.04 -57.74 -9.04
C ASN A 305 0.74 -58.96 -8.53
N SER A 306 0.80 -59.14 -7.21
CA SER A 306 1.07 -60.43 -6.60
C SER A 306 0.29 -60.53 -5.30
N ASP A 307 -0.56 -61.54 -5.25
CA ASP A 307 -1.26 -62.03 -4.07
C ASP A 307 -0.27 -62.45 -2.96
N ASP A 308 -0.84 -62.62 -1.76
CA ASP A 308 -0.37 -63.40 -0.60
C ASP A 308 0.26 -62.70 0.64
N VAL A 309 -0.50 -62.87 1.75
CA VAL A 309 -0.10 -63.23 3.14
C VAL A 309 -0.05 -62.14 4.24
N ASP A 310 -1.07 -62.27 5.11
CA ASP A 310 -1.16 -62.30 6.59
C ASP A 310 -0.52 -61.28 7.56
N VAL A 311 -1.44 -60.73 8.38
CA VAL A 311 -1.53 -60.73 9.86
C VAL A 311 -0.34 -60.16 10.68
N GLN A 312 -0.57 -59.05 11.40
CA GLN A 312 -0.72 -59.01 12.88
C GLN A 312 -0.81 -57.57 13.41
N GLY A 313 -1.80 -57.33 14.27
CA GLY A 313 -2.00 -56.07 14.97
C GLY A 313 -1.19 -55.92 16.25
N PHE A 314 -1.21 -54.72 16.83
CA PHE A 314 -1.05 -54.50 18.26
C PHE A 314 -1.78 -53.23 18.70
N ALA A 315 -2.50 -53.37 19.81
CA ALA A 315 -3.20 -52.31 20.52
C ALA A 315 -2.40 -51.81 21.73
N LEU A 316 -2.87 -50.67 22.27
CA LEU A 316 -2.89 -50.23 23.69
C LEU A 316 -2.07 -48.99 24.08
N LYS A 317 -2.85 -48.02 24.57
CA LYS A 317 -2.86 -47.44 25.94
C LYS A 317 -2.40 -45.99 26.14
N SER A 318 -3.34 -45.30 26.80
CA SER A 318 -3.32 -44.02 27.48
C SER A 318 -2.42 -44.02 28.73
N SER A 319 -1.94 -42.84 29.12
CA SER A 319 -1.86 -42.43 30.54
C SER A 319 -1.64 -40.92 30.69
N GLU A 320 -2.20 -40.42 31.79
CA GLU A 320 -2.36 -39.05 32.26
C GLU A 320 -1.12 -38.48 33.01
N PRO A 321 -1.14 -37.24 33.54
CA PRO A 321 0.02 -36.33 33.64
C PRO A 321 0.71 -36.33 35.02
N PRO A 322 1.80 -35.54 35.19
CA PRO A 322 2.20 -35.11 36.51
C PRO A 322 2.38 -33.60 36.69
N THR A 323 2.18 -33.26 37.97
CA THR A 323 2.21 -32.01 38.71
C THR A 323 3.62 -31.44 38.95
N GLY A 324 3.69 -30.10 39.02
CA GLY A 324 4.44 -29.31 40.00
C GLY A 324 5.98 -29.31 39.99
N SER A 325 6.59 -28.14 39.75
CA SER A 325 7.75 -27.70 40.55
C SER A 325 7.91 -26.16 40.55
N ALA A 326 8.26 -25.66 41.73
CA ALA A 326 8.51 -24.25 42.05
C ALA A 326 9.78 -23.73 41.38
N ASN A 327 9.75 -22.48 40.88
CA ASN A 327 10.94 -21.83 40.34
C ASN A 327 11.25 -20.47 40.98
N ARG A 328 12.56 -20.32 41.19
CA ARG A 328 13.34 -19.24 41.79
C ARG A 328 12.94 -17.83 41.32
N ILE A 329 12.85 -16.91 42.28
CA ILE A 329 12.68 -15.47 42.08
C ILE A 329 13.94 -14.93 41.35
N SER A 330 13.78 -14.57 40.08
CA SER A 330 14.76 -13.80 39.33
C SER A 330 14.53 -12.29 39.60
N LYS A 331 15.62 -11.55 39.80
CA LYS A 331 15.60 -10.10 40.03
C LYS A 331 14.94 -9.37 38.84
N PRO A 332 14.03 -8.41 39.05
CA PRO A 332 13.47 -7.64 37.95
C PRO A 332 14.53 -6.67 37.39
N ASN A 333 14.99 -6.95 36.17
CA ASN A 333 15.84 -6.05 35.39
C ASN A 333 15.03 -4.86 34.86
N GLY A 334 14.83 -3.85 35.70
CA GLY A 334 14.26 -2.55 35.31
C GLY A 334 15.33 -1.48 35.16
N ARG A 335 15.88 -1.29 33.94
CA ARG A 335 16.76 -0.14 33.65
C ARG A 335 16.04 1.19 33.94
N LEU A 336 16.72 2.10 34.65
CA LEU A 336 16.27 3.46 34.99
C LEU A 336 16.12 4.34 33.74
N PRO A 337 15.01 5.08 33.55
CA PRO A 337 15.02 6.26 32.68
C PRO A 337 15.89 7.36 33.32
N LYS A 338 16.75 8.02 32.51
CA LYS A 338 17.75 9.00 32.98
C LYS A 338 17.15 10.34 33.43
N ASN A 339 15.90 10.62 33.06
CA ASN A 339 15.11 11.75 33.60
C ASN A 339 14.78 11.61 35.10
N SER A 340 15.11 10.48 35.74
CA SER A 340 15.04 10.32 37.19
C SER A 340 15.90 11.32 37.96
N SER A 341 16.99 11.85 37.39
CA SER A 341 17.87 12.78 38.09
C SER A 341 17.18 14.09 38.49
N GLN A 342 16.39 14.71 37.61
CA GLN A 342 15.70 15.97 37.92
C GLN A 342 14.63 15.81 38.99
N ILE A 343 13.90 14.68 38.99
CA ILE A 343 12.89 14.35 40.00
C ILE A 343 13.56 14.04 41.34
N LEU A 344 14.64 13.26 41.34
CA LEU A 344 15.39 12.97 42.56
C LEU A 344 16.02 14.25 43.13
N ASP A 345 16.48 15.17 42.28
CA ASP A 345 16.99 16.47 42.71
C ASP A 345 15.90 17.36 43.31
N SER A 346 14.68 17.36 42.77
CA SER A 346 13.55 18.09 43.38
C SER A 346 13.15 17.49 44.73
N ILE A 347 13.10 16.15 44.82
CA ILE A 347 12.82 15.44 46.09
C ILE A 347 13.94 15.74 47.10
N ARG A 348 15.21 15.76 46.66
CA ARG A 348 16.36 16.06 47.53
C ARG A 348 16.29 17.48 48.11
N LYS A 349 15.84 18.45 47.30
CA LYS A 349 15.68 19.86 47.69
C LYS A 349 14.51 20.12 48.65
N ASN A 350 13.60 19.17 48.85
CA ASN A 350 12.49 19.33 49.79
C ASN A 350 13.02 19.46 51.24
N PRO A 351 12.81 20.58 51.95
CA PRO A 351 13.40 20.78 53.29
C PRO A 351 12.83 19.81 54.33
N ASN A 352 11.55 19.40 54.18
CA ASN A 352 10.89 18.51 55.12
C ASN A 352 11.40 17.06 54.97
N ALA A 353 11.99 16.51 56.03
CA ALA A 353 12.54 15.16 56.02
C ALA A 353 11.48 14.06 55.87
N PHE A 354 10.27 14.28 56.39
CA PHE A 354 9.16 13.34 56.24
C PHE A 354 8.65 13.32 54.80
N ASP A 355 8.36 14.49 54.22
CA ASP A 355 7.86 14.59 52.83
C ASP A 355 8.89 14.06 51.83
N ARG A 356 10.17 14.40 51.99
CA ARG A 356 11.24 13.87 51.15
C ARG A 356 11.31 12.34 51.16
N LYS A 357 11.18 11.72 52.34
CA LYS A 357 11.15 10.25 52.46
C LYS A 357 9.87 9.67 51.88
N ARG A 358 8.71 10.29 52.10
CA ARG A 358 7.42 9.87 51.53
C ARG A 358 7.44 9.93 50.00
N GLU A 359 7.90 11.05 49.44
CA GLU A 359 8.02 11.26 47.99
C GLU A 359 9.03 10.30 47.36
N PHE A 360 10.18 10.06 48.02
CA PHE A 360 11.14 9.07 47.58
C PHE A 360 10.55 7.65 47.61
N SER A 361 9.85 7.28 48.69
CA SER A 361 9.18 5.98 48.78
C SER A 361 8.10 5.83 47.72
N LEU A 362 7.32 6.87 47.41
CA LEU A 362 6.34 6.85 46.31
C LEU A 362 7.02 6.72 44.94
N TRP A 363 8.13 7.42 44.73
CA TRP A 363 8.96 7.28 43.53
C TRP A 363 9.47 5.84 43.37
N LEU A 364 9.98 5.24 44.45
CA LEU A 364 10.45 3.86 44.44
C LEU A 364 9.29 2.87 44.28
N SER A 365 8.14 3.10 44.92
CA SER A 365 6.95 2.25 44.76
C SER A 365 6.44 2.25 43.32
N ARG A 366 6.40 3.41 42.65
CA ARG A 366 6.04 3.49 41.22
C ARG A 366 7.01 2.73 40.34
N ARG A 367 8.29 2.74 40.73
CA ARG A 367 9.38 2.04 40.03
C ARG A 367 9.33 0.52 40.24
N LEU A 368 8.99 0.06 41.45
CA LEU A 368 8.84 -1.36 41.80
C LEU A 368 7.45 -1.91 41.50
N ARG A 369 6.48 -1.05 41.23
CA ARG A 369 5.04 -1.35 41.06
C ARG A 369 4.37 -2.03 42.24
N ARG A 370 5.01 -1.91 43.40
CA ARG A 370 4.50 -2.32 44.70
C ARG A 370 5.14 -1.45 45.75
N VAL A 371 4.60 -1.47 46.95
CA VAL A 371 5.26 -0.83 48.08
C VAL A 371 6.57 -1.58 48.37
N PRO A 372 7.73 -0.89 48.43
CA PRO A 372 9.01 -1.51 48.77
C PRO A 372 8.98 -2.05 50.21
N THR A 373 9.83 -3.04 50.48
CA THR A 373 10.17 -3.36 51.87
C THR A 373 11.06 -2.27 52.46
N VAL A 374 11.19 -2.26 53.78
CA VAL A 374 12.05 -1.28 54.48
C VAL A 374 13.51 -1.41 54.03
N ASP A 375 14.00 -2.63 53.81
CA ASP A 375 15.38 -2.85 53.36
C ASP A 375 15.59 -2.37 51.92
N GLU A 376 14.65 -2.67 51.01
CA GLU A 376 14.71 -2.19 49.62
C GLU A 376 14.71 -0.66 49.52
N VAL A 377 13.91 0.01 50.35
CA VAL A 377 13.86 1.48 50.35
C VAL A 377 15.15 2.06 50.93
N LEU A 378 15.74 1.43 51.95
CA LEU A 378 16.99 1.88 52.56
C LEU A 378 18.17 1.73 51.60
N ASP A 379 18.28 0.59 50.92
CA ASP A 379 19.33 0.32 49.93
C ASP A 379 19.26 1.36 48.79
N ALA A 380 18.08 1.59 48.23
CA ALA A 380 17.89 2.59 47.18
C ALA A 380 18.13 4.03 47.69
N TYR A 381 17.71 4.34 48.92
CA TYR A 381 17.92 5.66 49.53
C TYR A 381 19.41 5.95 49.77
N LYS A 382 20.19 4.91 50.10
CA LYS A 382 21.65 4.94 50.21
C LYS A 382 22.31 5.15 48.85
N GLU A 383 21.94 4.32 47.88
CA GLU A 383 22.47 4.36 46.50
C GLU A 383 22.32 5.76 45.88
N HIS A 384 21.14 6.39 46.05
CA HIS A 384 20.83 7.70 45.47
C HIS A 384 21.27 8.90 46.33
N LYS A 385 21.98 8.68 47.45
CA LYS A 385 22.44 9.73 48.38
C LYS A 385 21.32 10.70 48.77
N MET A 386 20.17 10.16 49.19
CA MET A 386 18.98 10.96 49.52
C MET A 386 18.96 11.44 50.99
N PHE A 387 20.10 11.36 51.68
CA PHE A 387 20.28 11.68 53.10
C PHE A 387 21.40 12.72 53.28
N ASN A 388 21.38 13.40 54.43
CA ASN A 388 22.45 14.30 54.85
C ASN A 388 23.30 13.62 55.95
N GLY A 389 24.61 13.90 55.95
CA GLY A 389 25.58 13.34 56.90
C GLY A 389 26.06 11.93 56.54
N LEU A 390 26.75 11.27 57.46
CA LEU A 390 27.19 9.88 57.30
C LEU A 390 25.99 8.92 57.34
N TRP A 391 26.12 7.80 56.65
CA TRP A 391 25.04 6.81 56.59
C TRP A 391 24.88 6.10 57.93
N GLU A 392 25.99 5.80 58.59
CA GLU A 392 26.07 4.97 59.78
C GLU A 392 25.37 5.61 60.99
N ASP A 393 25.53 6.92 61.18
CA ASP A 393 25.06 7.67 62.36
C ASP A 393 23.55 7.62 62.61
N LYS A 394 22.74 7.36 61.58
CA LYS A 394 21.28 7.45 61.64
C LYS A 394 20.56 6.29 60.98
N GLU A 395 21.24 5.16 60.75
CA GLU A 395 20.63 4.02 60.06
C GLU A 395 19.39 3.50 60.80
N LEU A 396 19.50 3.25 62.11
CA LEU A 396 18.37 2.79 62.94
C LEU A 396 17.19 3.75 62.91
N LYS A 397 17.46 5.06 62.96
CA LYS A 397 16.42 6.09 62.87
C LYS A 397 15.76 6.11 61.49
N ARG A 398 16.53 6.08 60.40
CA ARG A 398 15.99 6.03 59.03
C ARG A 398 15.14 4.78 58.80
N ARG A 399 15.55 3.63 59.33
CA ARG A 399 14.79 2.38 59.30
C ARG A 399 13.46 2.51 60.04
N ALA A 400 13.46 3.10 61.24
CA ALA A 400 12.24 3.39 61.99
C ALA A 400 11.31 4.35 61.23
N ASP A 401 11.87 5.40 60.62
CA ASP A 401 11.10 6.38 59.83
C ASP A 401 10.43 5.71 58.61
N PHE A 402 11.13 4.84 57.87
CA PHE A 402 10.54 4.14 56.73
C PHE A 402 9.51 3.09 57.16
N ARG A 403 9.69 2.41 58.29
CA ARG A 403 8.64 1.56 58.89
C ARG A 403 7.35 2.35 59.15
N ALA A 404 7.47 3.59 59.61
CA ALA A 404 6.32 4.46 59.84
C ALA A 404 5.70 5.01 58.54
N ILE A 405 6.52 5.33 57.53
CA ILE A 405 6.08 5.97 56.28
C ILE A 405 5.42 4.98 55.29
N LEU A 406 5.96 3.77 55.15
CA LEU A 406 5.49 2.82 54.14
C LEU A 406 4.00 2.45 54.26
N PRO A 407 3.40 2.33 55.47
CA PRO A 407 1.95 2.19 55.61
C PRO A 407 1.13 3.35 55.00
N TYR A 408 1.62 4.60 55.08
CA TYR A 408 0.97 5.75 54.43
C TYR A 408 1.08 5.67 52.92
N VAL A 409 2.27 5.29 52.44
CA VAL A 409 2.52 5.07 51.01
C VAL A 409 1.59 3.98 50.50
N ALA A 410 1.47 2.86 51.21
CA ALA A 410 0.58 1.75 50.84
C ALA A 410 -0.89 2.16 50.70
N LYS A 411 -1.40 3.02 51.59
CA LYS A 411 -2.78 3.55 51.48
C LYS A 411 -2.98 4.44 50.26
N SER A 412 -1.95 5.19 49.87
CA SER A 412 -2.01 6.15 48.75
C SER A 412 -1.53 5.60 47.41
N PHE A 413 -0.89 4.43 47.43
CA PHE A 413 -0.26 3.83 46.27
C PHE A 413 -1.25 2.92 45.56
N ASP A 414 -1.60 3.29 44.34
CA ASP A 414 -2.39 2.47 43.45
C ASP A 414 -1.47 1.81 42.41
N ALA A 415 -1.33 0.49 42.50
CA ALA A 415 -0.53 -0.30 41.57
C ALA A 415 -1.10 -0.23 40.14
N SER A 416 -2.43 -0.09 39.99
CA SER A 416 -3.08 0.02 38.68
C SER A 416 -2.71 1.32 37.94
N MET A 417 -2.33 2.36 38.69
CA MET A 417 -1.88 3.64 38.16
C MET A 417 -0.40 3.65 37.74
N CYS A 418 0.35 2.57 37.96
CA CYS A 418 1.79 2.48 37.67
C CYS A 418 2.12 1.98 36.25
N GLY A 419 1.13 1.96 35.36
CA GLY A 419 1.24 1.45 33.99
C GLY A 419 1.45 -0.06 33.92
N HIS A 420 1.12 -0.67 32.79
CA HIS A 420 1.13 -2.13 32.63
C HIS A 420 2.53 -2.78 32.75
N ASP A 421 2.55 -4.04 33.22
CA ASP A 421 3.70 -4.82 33.71
C ASP A 421 4.94 -4.95 32.81
N LYS A 422 4.86 -4.54 31.54
CA LYS A 422 5.95 -4.66 30.58
C LYS A 422 6.58 -3.30 30.36
N SER A 423 7.91 -3.23 30.42
CA SER A 423 8.61 -2.09 29.84
C SER A 423 8.10 -1.96 28.41
N GLN A 424 7.49 -0.83 28.07
CA GLN A 424 7.08 -0.54 26.69
C GLN A 424 8.29 -0.32 25.78
N ARG A 425 9.51 -0.33 26.34
CA ARG A 425 10.73 -0.11 25.57
C ARG A 425 11.03 -1.24 24.57
N PRO A 426 10.99 -2.53 24.95
CA PRO A 426 10.99 -3.64 24.01
C PRO A 426 10.00 -3.48 22.85
N GLU A 427 8.77 -3.04 23.12
CA GLU A 427 7.74 -2.81 22.09
C GLU A 427 8.13 -1.64 21.17
N LEU A 428 8.63 -0.54 21.74
CA LEU A 428 9.14 0.59 20.97
C LEU A 428 10.33 0.18 20.11
N ASP A 429 11.29 -0.60 20.63
CA ASP A 429 12.45 -1.07 19.87
C ASP A 429 12.03 -2.01 18.73
N GLN A 430 11.01 -2.87 18.94
CA GLN A 430 10.40 -3.67 17.87
C GLN A 430 9.79 -2.78 16.78
N LYS A 431 8.99 -1.76 17.16
CA LYS A 431 8.44 -0.78 16.21
C LYS A 431 9.52 0.00 15.48
N ILE A 432 10.59 0.40 16.16
CA ILE A 432 11.75 1.05 15.55
C ILE A 432 12.36 0.16 14.46
N ASN A 433 12.58 -1.12 14.75
CA ASN A 433 13.16 -2.05 13.78
C ASN A 433 12.23 -2.28 12.58
N LEU A 434 10.93 -2.43 12.83
CA LEU A 434 9.91 -2.52 11.77
C LEU A 434 9.97 -1.30 10.83
N TRP A 435 9.95 -0.09 11.40
CA TRP A 435 9.99 1.14 10.60
C TRP A 435 11.34 1.38 9.93
N LYS A 436 12.45 0.93 10.51
CA LYS A 436 13.75 0.94 9.83
C LYS A 436 13.74 0.05 8.58
N GLY A 437 13.15 -1.14 8.68
CA GLY A 437 12.94 -2.02 7.53
C GLY A 437 12.14 -1.34 6.43
N ARG A 438 10.96 -0.78 6.79
CA ARG A 438 10.09 -0.03 5.86
C ARG A 438 10.76 1.20 5.23
N ALA A 439 11.59 1.92 5.98
CA ALA A 439 12.30 3.10 5.48
C ALA A 439 13.47 2.75 4.56
N THR A 440 14.06 1.57 4.74
CA THR A 440 15.14 1.06 3.90
C THR A 440 14.59 0.63 2.55
N SER A 441 13.45 -0.06 2.52
CA SER A 441 12.80 -0.48 1.28
C SER A 441 12.24 0.70 0.45
N THR A 442 11.96 1.84 1.08
CA THR A 442 11.41 3.03 0.41
C THR A 442 12.46 4.11 0.10
N PHE A 443 13.76 3.84 0.30
CA PHE A 443 14.87 4.80 0.16
C PHE A 443 14.75 6.09 1.00
N VAL A 444 13.76 6.18 1.89
CA VAL A 444 13.54 7.32 2.81
C VAL A 444 14.74 7.48 3.76
N TRP A 445 15.36 6.37 4.16
CA TRP A 445 16.47 6.34 5.11
C TRP A 445 17.70 7.16 4.68
N GLN A 446 18.01 7.19 3.38
CA GLN A 446 19.22 7.86 2.86
C GLN A 446 18.99 9.33 2.47
N THR A 447 17.73 9.78 2.48
CA THR A 447 17.36 11.09 1.97
C THR A 447 17.47 12.18 3.05
N LYS A 448 17.97 13.35 2.66
CA LYS A 448 17.89 14.58 3.48
C LYS A 448 16.69 15.39 3.00
N PHE A 449 15.69 15.53 3.87
CA PHE A 449 14.49 16.28 3.54
C PHE A 449 14.63 17.73 3.97
N THR A 450 13.95 18.62 3.25
CA THR A 450 13.83 20.02 3.64
C THR A 450 12.37 20.41 3.63
N THR A 451 11.91 21.02 4.72
CA THR A 451 10.52 21.44 4.87
C THR A 451 10.41 22.84 5.44
N ILE A 452 9.23 23.44 5.32
CA ILE A 452 8.90 24.76 5.83
C ILE A 452 7.86 24.57 6.93
N ILE A 453 8.20 25.00 8.14
CA ILE A 453 7.31 24.94 9.31
C ILE A 453 6.81 26.34 9.67
N ASN A 454 5.74 26.40 10.48
CA ASN A 454 5.14 27.66 10.95
C ASN A 454 4.67 28.57 9.79
N GLN A 455 4.28 27.98 8.66
CA GLN A 455 3.71 28.70 7.54
C GLN A 455 2.27 29.09 7.86
N LYS A 456 1.96 30.39 7.91
CA LYS A 456 0.60 30.89 8.12
C LYS A 456 -0.09 30.99 6.78
N ARG A 457 -1.22 30.31 6.64
CA ARG A 457 -2.15 30.50 5.53
C ARG A 457 -3.02 31.72 5.84
N LYS A 458 -2.98 32.73 4.98
CA LYS A 458 -3.91 33.86 4.96
C LYS A 458 -4.80 33.69 3.74
N VAL A 459 -6.09 33.94 3.90
CA VAL A 459 -7.05 33.98 2.80
C VAL A 459 -7.59 35.40 2.81
N ASP A 460 -7.47 36.12 1.69
CA ASP A 460 -8.04 37.45 1.58
C ASP A 460 -9.55 37.39 1.26
N GLU A 461 -10.18 38.57 1.19
CA GLU A 461 -11.61 38.73 0.90
C GLU A 461 -12.03 38.19 -0.48
N TYR A 462 -11.07 37.98 -1.39
CA TYR A 462 -11.29 37.43 -2.72
C TYR A 462 -11.00 35.92 -2.80
N GLY A 463 -10.72 35.28 -1.67
CA GLY A 463 -10.39 33.86 -1.61
C GLY A 463 -8.95 33.53 -2.05
N THR A 464 -8.10 34.54 -2.30
CA THR A 464 -6.70 34.33 -2.67
C THR A 464 -5.92 33.88 -1.44
N VAL A 465 -5.24 32.75 -1.58
CA VAL A 465 -4.47 32.15 -0.49
C VAL A 465 -3.03 32.64 -0.56
N THR A 466 -2.60 33.40 0.43
CA THR A 466 -1.20 33.81 0.61
C THR A 466 -0.57 33.07 1.80
N TYR A 467 0.69 32.69 1.67
CA TYR A 467 1.42 31.98 2.72
C TYR A 467 2.54 32.84 3.29
N SER A 468 2.67 32.92 4.61
CA SER A 468 3.80 33.63 5.22
C SER A 468 5.12 32.91 4.96
N ASN A 469 6.23 33.64 4.99
CA ASN A 469 7.57 33.04 5.01
C ASN A 469 7.73 32.22 6.30
N GLY A 470 7.63 30.89 6.19
CA GLY A 470 7.86 29.97 7.30
C GLY A 470 9.34 29.74 7.57
N LYS A 471 9.67 28.94 8.58
CA LYS A 471 11.07 28.56 8.88
C LYS A 471 11.46 27.32 8.09
N LYS A 472 12.54 27.39 7.32
CA LYS A 472 13.10 26.24 6.60
C LYS A 472 13.90 25.35 7.57
N ARG A 473 13.57 24.05 7.61
CA ARG A 473 14.25 23.05 8.45
C ARG A 473 14.72 21.87 7.61
N LYS A 474 15.90 21.35 7.93
CA LYS A 474 16.44 20.12 7.34
C LYS A 474 16.19 18.96 8.29
N VAL A 475 15.71 17.84 7.75
CA VAL A 475 15.35 16.63 8.48
C VAL A 475 16.13 15.45 7.91
N CYS A 476 16.75 14.67 8.78
CA CYS A 476 17.49 13.47 8.38
C CYS A 476 16.53 12.28 8.24
N GLY A 477 16.50 11.64 7.06
CA GLY A 477 15.68 10.46 6.78
C GLY A 477 15.90 9.29 7.73
N LYS A 478 17.16 9.07 8.17
CA LYS A 478 17.53 8.03 9.15
C LYS A 478 16.79 8.14 10.49
N LYS A 479 16.27 9.33 10.81
CA LYS A 479 15.57 9.59 12.07
C LYS A 479 14.04 9.48 11.94
N LEU A 480 13.50 9.47 10.72
CA LEU A 480 12.04 9.36 10.50
C LEU A 480 11.45 8.07 11.08
N PRO A 481 12.09 6.89 10.96
CA PRO A 481 11.56 5.65 11.57
C PRO A 481 11.44 5.69 13.08
N LEU A 482 12.40 6.34 13.75
CA LEU A 482 12.37 6.52 15.20
C LEU A 482 11.14 7.35 15.60
N VAL A 483 10.89 8.43 14.87
CA VAL A 483 9.75 9.31 15.11
C VAL A 483 8.43 8.60 14.83
N MET A 484 8.37 7.80 13.76
CA MET A 484 7.17 7.04 13.41
C MET A 484 6.86 5.97 14.47
N ALA A 485 7.88 5.28 14.97
CA ALA A 485 7.72 4.32 16.05
C ALA A 485 7.20 4.96 17.34
N ILE A 486 7.67 6.18 17.69
CA ILE A 486 7.11 6.94 18.83
C ILE A 486 5.62 7.24 18.60
N VAL A 487 5.26 7.73 17.41
CA VAL A 487 3.87 8.08 17.04
C VAL A 487 2.95 6.86 17.21
N GLU A 488 3.39 5.70 16.71
CA GLU A 488 2.63 4.46 16.81
C GLU A 488 2.55 3.93 18.25
N GLN A 489 3.61 4.07 19.04
CA GLN A 489 3.61 3.69 20.46
C GLN A 489 2.61 4.52 21.27
N VAL A 490 2.63 5.84 21.09
CA VAL A 490 1.73 6.72 21.83
C VAL A 490 0.27 6.52 21.40
N ARG A 491 0.02 6.19 20.12
CA ARG A 491 -1.33 5.92 19.62
C ARG A 491 -1.91 4.64 20.22
N SER A 492 -1.13 3.56 20.35
CA SER A 492 -1.64 2.30 20.90
C SER A 492 -2.20 2.42 22.32
N ASP A 493 -1.80 3.47 23.05
CA ASP A 493 -2.27 3.76 24.40
C ASP A 493 -3.62 4.53 24.43
N LYS A 494 -4.19 4.91 23.27
CA LYS A 494 -5.37 5.79 23.17
C LYS A 494 -6.38 5.28 22.12
N SER A 495 -7.60 4.97 22.55
CA SER A 495 -8.69 4.48 21.69
C SER A 495 -9.26 5.54 20.73
N ASP A 496 -9.11 6.83 21.02
CA ASP A 496 -9.62 7.95 20.21
C ASP A 496 -8.70 8.31 19.01
N GLY A 497 -7.54 7.66 18.91
CA GLY A 497 -6.50 7.97 17.91
C GLY A 497 -5.83 9.33 18.13
N GLY A 498 -6.06 9.96 19.28
CA GLY A 498 -5.39 11.18 19.71
C GLY A 498 -3.97 10.88 20.16
N ILE A 499 -3.03 11.76 19.82
CA ILE A 499 -1.63 11.61 20.22
C ILE A 499 -1.25 12.78 21.12
N PRO A 500 -1.22 12.57 22.47
CA PRO A 500 -0.82 13.59 23.41
C PRO A 500 0.62 14.01 23.16
N ARG A 501 0.84 15.31 23.06
CA ARG A 501 2.18 15.87 22.80
C ARG A 501 3.19 15.49 23.88
N ASP A 502 2.77 15.46 25.13
CA ASP A 502 3.65 15.19 26.27
C ASP A 502 4.18 13.75 26.24
N SER A 503 3.37 12.79 25.76
CA SER A 503 3.78 11.40 25.58
C SER A 503 4.81 11.24 24.44
N ILE A 504 4.65 11.97 23.33
CA ILE A 504 5.68 12.01 22.27
C ILE A 504 6.98 12.58 22.81
N GLN A 505 6.89 13.68 23.58
CA GLN A 505 8.05 14.34 24.15
C GLN A 505 8.85 13.40 25.05
N GLY A 506 8.20 12.65 25.95
CA GLY A 506 8.88 11.71 26.85
C GLY A 506 9.70 10.66 26.08
N TRP A 507 9.07 9.96 25.13
CA TRP A 507 9.78 8.97 24.31
C TRP A 507 10.88 9.57 23.42
N TRP A 508 10.67 10.80 22.95
CA TRP A 508 11.66 11.51 22.16
C TRP A 508 12.90 11.85 22.99
N GLU A 509 12.70 12.36 24.21
CA GLU A 509 13.77 12.71 25.13
C GLU A 509 14.59 11.46 25.52
N ASP A 510 13.94 10.33 25.79
CA ASP A 510 14.63 9.05 26.06
C ASP A 510 15.54 8.64 24.88
N LEU A 511 15.05 8.73 23.64
CA LEU A 511 15.85 8.43 22.45
C LEU A 511 16.91 9.51 22.14
N ALA A 512 16.71 10.75 22.59
CA ALA A 512 17.71 11.81 22.48
C ALA A 512 18.86 11.61 23.47
N ASP A 513 18.56 11.15 24.69
CA ASP A 513 19.55 10.79 25.70
C ASP A 513 20.42 9.59 25.29
N GLU A 514 19.90 8.72 24.42
CA GLU A 514 20.65 7.65 23.76
C GLU A 514 21.46 8.13 22.54
N GLY A 515 21.36 9.41 22.16
CA GLY A 515 22.00 9.97 20.97
C GLY A 515 21.33 9.60 19.64
N LYS A 516 20.16 8.94 19.65
CA LYS A 516 19.45 8.52 18.44
C LYS A 516 18.64 9.67 17.80
N LEU A 517 18.07 10.54 18.63
CA LEU A 517 17.32 11.74 18.22
C LEU A 517 18.02 13.03 18.68
N PRO A 518 17.76 14.19 18.04
CA PRO A 518 18.21 15.48 18.56
C PRO A 518 17.41 15.86 19.82
N LYS A 519 17.92 16.80 20.63
CA LYS A 519 17.17 17.38 21.75
C LYS A 519 15.78 17.84 21.30
N TRP A 520 14.76 17.54 22.11
CA TRP A 520 13.38 17.92 21.81
C TRP A 520 13.25 19.42 21.60
N SER A 521 12.57 19.80 20.53
CA SER A 521 12.08 21.16 20.32
C SER A 521 10.80 21.11 19.49
N ILE A 522 9.92 22.07 19.72
CA ILE A 522 8.63 22.15 19.02
C ILE A 522 8.84 22.25 17.51
N ASP A 523 9.78 23.11 17.09
CA ASP A 523 10.14 23.30 15.69
C ASP A 523 10.68 22.00 15.07
N THR A 524 11.50 21.25 15.82
CA THR A 524 12.05 19.98 15.35
C THR A 524 10.92 18.97 15.14
N TRP A 525 10.06 18.77 16.14
CA TRP A 525 8.91 17.87 16.04
C TRP A 525 8.00 18.23 14.85
N GLN A 526 7.65 19.51 14.70
CA GLN A 526 6.83 19.98 13.58
C GLN A 526 7.48 19.68 12.23
N ALA A 527 8.79 19.84 12.10
CA ALA A 527 9.51 19.54 10.87
C ALA A 527 9.45 18.04 10.54
N TYR A 528 9.71 17.17 11.51
CA TYR A 528 9.60 15.71 11.32
C TYR A 528 8.18 15.29 10.96
N ARG A 529 7.17 15.79 11.68
CA ARG A 529 5.75 15.55 11.39
C ARG A 529 5.38 16.01 9.97
N GLN A 530 5.79 17.19 9.55
CA GLN A 530 5.49 17.70 8.21
C GLN A 530 6.09 16.81 7.11
N ILE A 531 7.30 16.28 7.33
CA ILE A 531 7.91 15.30 6.41
C ILE A 531 7.11 14.00 6.39
N LEU A 532 6.74 13.46 7.56
CA LEU A 532 5.92 12.24 7.66
C LEU A 532 4.58 12.39 6.90
N VAL A 533 3.97 13.59 6.93
CA VAL A 533 2.79 13.91 6.12
C VAL A 533 3.11 13.96 4.63
N GLN A 534 4.20 14.65 4.24
CA GLN A 534 4.60 14.78 2.84
C GLN A 534 4.92 13.44 2.18
N ILE A 535 5.49 12.49 2.91
CA ILE A 535 5.76 11.12 2.43
C ILE A 535 4.54 10.19 2.57
N GLY A 536 3.42 10.68 3.12
CA GLY A 536 2.18 9.92 3.25
C GLY A 536 2.17 8.85 4.35
N TRP A 537 3.14 8.84 5.27
CA TRP A 537 3.14 7.90 6.41
C TRP A 537 2.09 8.25 7.46
N ILE A 538 1.74 9.54 7.54
CA ILE A 538 0.68 10.04 8.41
C ILE A 538 -0.17 11.07 7.69
N CYS A 539 -1.40 11.23 8.15
CA CYS A 539 -2.36 12.25 7.78
C CYS A 539 -2.80 12.98 9.06
N VAL A 540 -3.09 14.27 8.94
CA VAL A 540 -3.52 15.10 10.07
C VAL A 540 -4.87 15.67 9.74
N ASN A 541 -5.83 15.55 10.65
CA ASN A 541 -7.13 16.20 10.47
C ASN A 541 -6.99 17.74 10.39
N HIS A 542 -7.67 18.36 9.43
CA HIS A 542 -7.56 19.78 9.10
C HIS A 542 -8.17 20.71 10.16
N ASP A 543 -8.99 20.20 11.07
CA ASP A 543 -9.59 20.95 12.19
C ASP A 543 -8.61 21.24 13.34
N TYR A 544 -7.34 20.86 13.17
CA TYR A 544 -6.28 21.18 14.13
C TYR A 544 -5.99 22.70 14.14
N SER A 545 -6.62 23.41 15.08
CA SER A 545 -6.38 24.85 15.31
C SER A 545 -5.07 25.08 16.07
N HIS A 546 -4.10 25.69 15.39
CA HIS A 546 -2.88 26.23 16.03
C HIS A 546 -3.17 27.31 17.10
N ARG A 547 -4.37 27.91 17.11
CA ARG A 547 -4.73 29.03 18.00
C ARG A 547 -5.34 28.58 19.33
N GLN A 548 -5.84 27.36 19.43
CA GLN A 548 -6.39 26.86 20.68
C GLN A 548 -5.34 25.99 21.38
N HIS A 549 -4.63 26.57 22.35
CA HIS A 549 -3.79 25.86 23.32
C HIS A 549 -4.52 24.74 24.10
N LYS A 550 -5.81 24.51 23.82
CA LYS A 550 -6.66 23.43 24.34
C LYS A 550 -6.72 22.17 23.46
N ALA A 551 -6.25 22.19 22.20
CA ALA A 551 -6.17 20.98 21.38
C ALA A 551 -4.95 20.14 21.83
N LYS A 552 -5.06 19.50 23.00
CA LYS A 552 -4.06 18.58 23.59
C LYS A 552 -3.89 17.28 22.79
N THR A 553 -4.73 17.05 21.79
CA THR A 553 -4.76 15.85 20.96
C THR A 553 -4.71 16.24 19.49
N CYS A 554 -3.68 15.77 18.78
CA CYS A 554 -3.66 15.74 17.32
C CYS A 554 -4.23 14.38 16.91
N LYS A 555 -5.31 14.35 16.12
CA LYS A 555 -5.77 13.09 15.50
C LYS A 555 -4.90 12.83 14.29
N ILE A 556 -4.01 11.84 14.41
CA ILE A 556 -3.20 11.36 13.31
C ILE A 556 -3.94 10.17 12.70
N THR A 557 -4.52 10.38 11.53
CA THR A 557 -4.97 9.27 10.70
C THR A 557 -3.76 8.76 9.94
N TYR A 558 -3.67 7.47 9.70
CA TYR A 558 -2.64 6.97 8.80
C TYR A 558 -3.21 7.20 7.40
N GLY A 559 -2.44 7.82 6.50
CA GLY A 559 -2.69 7.55 5.09
C GLY A 559 -2.53 6.05 4.94
N ASN A 560 -3.47 5.36 4.24
CA ASN A 560 -3.49 3.90 4.09
C ASN A 560 -2.06 3.39 4.12
N GLU A 561 -1.71 2.62 5.16
CA GLU A 561 -0.32 2.22 5.42
C GLU A 561 0.33 1.85 4.09
N PRO A 562 1.60 2.23 3.83
CA PRO A 562 2.35 1.49 2.83
C PRO A 562 2.36 0.04 3.33
N LEU A 563 1.49 -0.80 2.76
CA LEU A 563 1.44 -2.24 2.96
C LEU A 563 2.78 -2.80 2.50
N VAL A 564 3.76 -2.72 3.39
CA VAL A 564 5.05 -3.39 3.27
C VAL A 564 5.18 -4.25 4.51
N GLY A 565 5.01 -5.55 4.28
CA GLY A 565 5.36 -6.63 5.18
C GLY A 565 4.76 -7.96 4.73
N THR A 566 5.59 -8.85 4.19
CA THR A 566 5.38 -10.29 4.30
C THR A 566 6.05 -10.73 5.61
N ILE A 567 5.33 -11.43 6.48
CA ILE A 567 5.90 -12.15 7.62
C ILE A 567 6.19 -13.58 7.13
N TYR A 568 7.44 -14.03 7.22
CA TYR A 568 7.78 -15.43 6.97
C TYR A 568 7.49 -16.26 8.22
N THR A 569 6.69 -17.32 8.07
CA THR A 569 6.59 -18.43 9.03
C THR A 569 7.32 -19.62 8.42
N TYR A 570 8.42 -20.06 9.06
CA TYR A 570 9.06 -21.32 8.68
C TYR A 570 8.21 -22.49 9.19
N PRO A 571 8.09 -23.60 8.43
CA PRO A 571 7.64 -24.86 9.02
C PRO A 571 8.68 -25.31 10.06
N SER A 572 8.28 -25.31 11.32
CA SER A 572 8.97 -26.07 12.37
C SER A 572 8.73 -27.55 12.11
N ASN A 573 9.70 -28.23 11.51
CA ASN A 573 9.71 -29.70 11.52
C ASN A 573 10.07 -30.18 12.93
N THR A 574 9.07 -30.82 13.54
CA THR A 574 9.11 -32.01 14.41
C THR A 574 10.04 -32.04 15.63
N TYR A 575 9.37 -32.25 16.79
CA TYR A 575 9.86 -32.68 18.11
C TYR A 575 10.32 -31.61 19.11
N SER A 576 9.37 -30.86 19.69
CA SER A 576 9.36 -30.59 21.14
C SER A 576 8.03 -29.97 21.59
N ASN A 577 7.43 -30.53 22.65
CA ASN A 577 6.17 -30.09 23.25
C ASN A 577 6.31 -28.72 23.95
N THR A 578 6.11 -27.63 23.22
CA THR A 578 5.78 -26.32 23.85
C THR A 578 4.93 -25.48 22.91
N THR A 579 3.67 -25.27 23.28
CA THR A 579 2.71 -24.46 22.53
C THR A 579 3.10 -22.98 22.61
N THR A 580 3.41 -22.37 21.47
CA THR A 580 3.45 -20.90 21.33
C THR A 580 2.33 -20.48 20.39
N SER A 581 1.32 -19.79 20.92
CA SER A 581 0.25 -19.19 20.12
C SER A 581 0.79 -17.99 19.34
N ILE A 582 0.57 -17.94 18.02
CA ILE A 582 0.73 -16.73 17.22
C ILE A 582 -0.67 -16.23 16.85
N ILE A 583 -0.95 -14.97 17.21
CA ILE A 583 -2.22 -14.30 16.97
C ILE A 583 -2.31 -13.90 15.49
N VAL A 584 -3.37 -14.38 14.83
CA VAL A 584 -3.81 -13.92 13.53
C VAL A 584 -4.63 -12.65 13.73
N VAL A 585 -4.21 -11.54 13.12
CA VAL A 585 -5.03 -10.32 13.06
C VAL A 585 -5.97 -10.45 11.87
N THR A 586 -7.23 -10.80 12.14
CA THR A 586 -8.34 -10.62 11.19
C THR A 586 -9.02 -9.28 11.48
N HIS A 587 -9.32 -8.51 10.43
CA HIS A 587 -10.23 -7.38 10.56
C HIS A 587 -11.66 -7.85 10.33
N SER A 588 -12.48 -7.72 11.37
CA SER A 588 -13.94 -7.66 11.25
C SER A 588 -14.31 -6.33 10.60
N SER A 589 -15.00 -6.40 9.46
CA SER A 589 -15.72 -5.28 8.88
C SER A 589 -17.04 -5.10 9.64
N GLN A 590 -16.98 -4.51 10.84
CA GLN A 590 -18.14 -3.89 11.45
C GLN A 590 -17.99 -2.36 11.36
N GLU A 591 -18.93 -1.79 10.63
CA GLU A 591 -19.11 -0.36 10.43
C GLU A 591 -19.26 0.35 11.78
N ASN A 592 -18.27 1.16 12.14
CA ASN A 592 -18.52 2.33 12.99
C ASN A 592 -18.97 3.47 12.07
N LEU A 593 -20.22 3.40 11.63
CA LEU A 593 -20.99 4.59 11.25
C LEU A 593 -21.17 5.41 12.53
N ALA A 594 -20.26 6.35 12.77
CA ALA A 594 -20.58 7.49 13.62
C ALA A 594 -21.77 8.20 12.97
N SER A 595 -22.93 8.16 13.62
CA SER A 595 -24.08 8.97 13.23
C SER A 595 -23.70 10.45 13.37
N ASP A 596 -23.60 11.14 12.24
CA ASP A 596 -23.68 12.60 12.19
C ASP A 596 -25.09 13.02 12.63
N ASN A 597 -25.26 13.29 13.93
CA ASN A 597 -26.40 14.06 14.44
C ASN A 597 -26.08 15.55 14.27
N ASP A 598 -26.23 16.06 13.04
CA ASP A 598 -26.12 17.49 12.70
C ASP A 598 -27.40 18.02 12.03
N LEU A 599 -28.56 17.53 12.47
CA LEU A 599 -29.88 18.01 12.06
C LEU A 599 -30.73 18.51 13.24
N ILE A 600 -30.17 19.37 14.10
CA ILE A 600 -30.98 20.21 14.99
C ILE A 600 -30.92 21.65 14.45
N PRO A 601 -32.03 22.23 13.96
CA PRO A 601 -32.05 23.62 13.53
C PRO A 601 -31.81 24.53 14.74
N ARG A 602 -30.92 25.52 14.58
CA ARG A 602 -30.67 26.55 15.60
C ARG A 602 -31.97 27.33 15.88
N PRO A 603 -32.29 27.65 17.14
CA PRO A 603 -33.37 28.57 17.44
C PRO A 603 -33.06 29.98 16.87
N PRO A 604 -34.09 30.73 16.46
CA PRO A 604 -33.90 32.08 15.92
C PRO A 604 -33.38 33.04 17.01
N PRO A 605 -32.62 34.09 16.61
CA PRO A 605 -32.08 35.05 17.56
C PRO A 605 -33.19 35.82 18.28
N MET A 606 -32.99 36.04 19.58
CA MET A 606 -33.86 36.85 20.44
C MET A 606 -34.09 38.25 19.86
N ALA A 607 -35.35 38.68 19.93
CA ALA A 607 -35.84 39.98 19.48
C ALA A 607 -35.00 41.16 20.01
N GLN A 608 -34.52 42.00 19.09
CA GLN A 608 -34.19 43.39 19.41
C GLN A 608 -35.47 44.24 19.35
N PRO A 609 -35.63 45.25 20.22
CA PRO A 609 -36.78 46.14 20.21
C PRO A 609 -36.80 47.02 18.95
N PRO A 610 -37.99 47.46 18.49
CA PRO A 610 -38.14 48.07 17.17
C PRO A 610 -37.65 49.53 17.16
N PRO A 611 -36.88 49.95 16.14
CA PRO A 611 -36.77 51.35 15.78
C PRO A 611 -37.88 51.74 14.80
N ILE A 612 -38.79 52.56 15.32
CA ILE A 612 -39.54 53.67 14.70
C ILE A 612 -39.70 53.68 13.16
N ARG A 613 -40.98 53.65 12.76
CA ARG A 613 -41.54 53.93 11.43
C ARG A 613 -40.82 55.07 10.66
N ARG A 614 -40.48 54.80 9.39
CA ARG A 614 -40.65 55.77 8.30
C ARG A 614 -41.25 55.09 7.08
N PHE A 615 -42.15 55.83 6.45
CA PHE A 615 -43.09 55.45 5.40
C PHE A 615 -42.49 55.58 3.99
N LEU A 616 -43.04 54.75 3.07
CA LEU A 616 -43.25 54.93 1.62
C LEU A 616 -42.06 54.75 0.64
N PRO A 617 -42.31 54.46 -0.66
CA PRO A 617 -43.44 53.73 -1.26
C PRO A 617 -43.03 52.62 -2.26
N SER A 618 -44.04 51.84 -2.62
CA SER A 618 -44.18 50.91 -3.74
C SER A 618 -43.48 51.32 -5.05
N PHE A 619 -42.89 50.33 -5.73
CA PHE A 619 -43.01 50.22 -7.18
C PHE A 619 -43.15 48.75 -7.58
N GLU A 620 -44.23 48.49 -8.31
CA GLU A 620 -44.47 47.28 -9.07
C GLU A 620 -43.48 47.13 -10.23
N GLU A 621 -43.58 45.96 -10.86
CA GLU A 621 -43.32 45.70 -12.27
C GLU A 621 -42.00 45.02 -12.68
N GLN A 622 -42.21 43.78 -13.13
CA GLN A 622 -41.92 43.27 -14.48
C GLN A 622 -40.69 42.37 -14.70
N ILE A 623 -41.03 41.15 -15.17
CA ILE A 623 -40.48 40.46 -16.37
C ILE A 623 -39.03 39.94 -16.24
N SER A 624 -38.66 38.74 -16.67
CA SER A 624 -39.33 37.52 -17.15
C SER A 624 -38.31 36.40 -17.07
N TRP A 625 -38.79 35.17 -17.17
CA TRP A 625 -37.97 33.99 -17.41
C TRP A 625 -37.18 34.09 -18.72
N ASN A 626 -35.88 33.80 -18.61
CA ASN A 626 -35.11 32.95 -19.53
C ASN A 626 -33.92 32.36 -18.78
#